data_AF-A0A9E5RZD1-F1
#
_entry.id   AF-A0A9E5RZD1-F1
#
_cell.length_a   1.000
_cell.length_b   1.000
_cell.length_c   1.000
_cell.angle_alpha   90.00
_cell.angle_beta   90.00
_cell.angle_gamma   90.00
#
_symmetry.space_group_name_H-M   'P 1'
#
loop_
_entity.id
_entity.type
_entity.pdbx_description
1 polymer ?
#
loop_
_entity_poly.entity_id
_entity_poly.type
_entity_poly.pdbx_seq_one_letter_code
_entity_poly.pdbx_strand_id
1 'polypeptide(L)'
;MHRTLLLAKIHNCTLTAANINYIGSISIDQALLEKSGIIPFEQVHVVNVTNGQRFTTYAISAPANSGAIELNGAAARLGISGDRLIIMSYGQFSLDELKSYSPTVVIVDEQNRLSEVRRYDDLLSQY
;
A
#
# COMPACT_ATOMS: atom_id res chain seq x y z
N MET A 1 16.57 20.77 5.84
CA MET A 1 16.84 19.34 5.54
C MET A 1 15.51 18.61 5.50
N HIS A 2 15.29 17.75 4.50
CA HIS A 2 14.08 16.93 4.41
C HIS A 2 14.30 15.54 5.03
N ARG A 3 13.23 14.94 5.55
CA ARG A 3 13.17 13.55 6.07
C ARG A 3 12.24 12.74 5.17
N THR A 4 12.61 11.50 4.87
CA THR A 4 11.71 10.56 4.20
C THR A 4 10.91 9.80 5.26
N LEU A 5 9.60 9.94 5.27
CA LEU A 5 8.70 9.30 6.24
C LEU A 5 7.59 8.53 5.54
N LEU A 6 7.00 7.56 6.25
CA LEU A 6 5.82 6.83 5.79
C LEU A 6 4.71 7.83 5.50
N LEU A 7 4.23 7.88 4.26
CA LEU A 7 3.09 8.69 3.80
C LEU A 7 1.77 7.97 4.02
N ALA A 8 1.68 6.79 3.42
CA ALA A 8 0.49 5.97 3.49
C ALA A 8 0.85 4.49 3.59
N LYS A 9 -0.04 3.71 4.21
CA LYS A 9 0.07 2.25 4.30
C LYS A 9 -1.30 1.61 4.06
N ILE A 10 -1.40 0.69 3.11
CA ILE A 10 -2.49 -0.28 3.04
C ILE A 10 -1.99 -1.54 3.74
N HIS A 11 -2.62 -1.84 4.87
CA HIS A 11 -2.15 -2.85 5.80
C HIS A 11 -2.89 -4.17 5.61
N ASN A 12 -2.12 -5.24 5.46
CA ASN A 12 -2.61 -6.61 5.50
C ASN A 12 -3.70 -6.83 4.45
N CYS A 13 -3.40 -6.58 3.17
CA CYS A 13 -4.30 -6.87 2.06
C CYS A 13 -3.97 -8.23 1.44
N THR A 14 -4.97 -8.94 0.91
CA THR A 14 -4.82 -10.20 0.17
C THR A 14 -4.40 -9.91 -1.27
N LEU A 15 -3.34 -10.53 -1.75
CA LEU A 15 -3.00 -10.57 -3.18
C LEU A 15 -4.10 -11.32 -3.93
N THR A 16 -4.83 -10.64 -4.82
CA THR A 16 -5.95 -11.26 -5.55
C THR A 16 -5.48 -11.97 -6.81
N ALA A 17 -4.50 -11.41 -7.52
CA ALA A 17 -3.94 -12.01 -8.74
C ALA A 17 -2.48 -11.65 -8.99
N ALA A 18 -1.80 -12.44 -9.81
CA ALA A 18 -0.44 -12.17 -10.28
C ALA A 18 -0.38 -12.40 -11.80
N ASN A 19 -0.05 -11.37 -12.57
CA ASN A 19 -0.04 -11.42 -14.04
C ASN A 19 1.33 -11.08 -14.62
N ILE A 20 2.08 -12.13 -15.00
CA ILE A 20 3.44 -12.00 -15.56
C ILE A 20 3.48 -11.32 -16.94
N ASN A 21 2.38 -11.35 -17.70
CA ASN A 21 2.33 -10.82 -19.06
C ASN A 21 1.85 -9.36 -19.11
N TYR A 22 1.43 -8.79 -17.99
CA TYR A 22 1.03 -7.39 -17.89
C TYR A 22 2.24 -6.47 -17.65
N ILE A 23 2.12 -5.19 -18.02
CA ILE A 23 3.18 -4.19 -17.85
C ILE A 23 3.40 -3.94 -16.35
N GLY A 24 4.62 -4.21 -15.87
CA GLY A 24 4.95 -4.29 -14.44
C GLY A 24 4.51 -3.09 -13.61
N SER A 25 3.92 -3.36 -12.44
CA SER A 25 3.35 -2.40 -11.46
C SER A 25 2.65 -3.21 -10.35
N ILE A 26 1.95 -2.55 -9.43
CA ILE A 26 0.89 -3.15 -8.62
C ILE A 26 -0.46 -2.48 -8.90
N SER A 27 -1.48 -3.26 -9.28
CA SER A 27 -2.86 -2.78 -9.36
C SER A 27 -3.47 -2.75 -7.97
N ILE A 28 -4.14 -1.66 -7.61
CA ILE A 28 -4.78 -1.47 -6.31
C ILE A 28 -6.19 -0.92 -6.54
N ASP A 29 -7.17 -1.49 -5.85
CA ASP A 29 -8.54 -0.98 -5.79
C ASP A 29 -8.54 0.54 -5.57
N GLN A 30 -9.17 1.28 -6.49
CA GLN A 30 -9.26 2.73 -6.44
C GLN A 30 -9.80 3.25 -5.10
N ALA A 31 -10.77 2.58 -4.48
CA ALA A 31 -11.31 3.00 -3.20
C ALA A 31 -10.23 2.95 -2.09
N LEU A 32 -9.31 1.99 -2.14
CA LEU A 32 -8.20 1.91 -1.19
C LEU A 32 -7.11 2.96 -1.48
N LEU A 33 -6.85 3.25 -2.76
CA LEU A 33 -5.98 4.36 -3.17
C LEU A 33 -6.51 5.70 -2.62
N GLU A 34 -7.80 5.99 -2.85
CA GLU A 34 -8.46 7.20 -2.35
C GLU A 34 -8.40 7.33 -0.83
N LYS A 35 -8.63 6.23 -0.09
CA LYS A 35 -8.60 6.24 1.38
C LYS A 35 -7.19 6.36 1.94
N SER A 36 -6.18 5.82 1.25
CA SER A 36 -4.78 5.89 1.67
C SER A 36 -4.12 7.21 1.28
N GLY A 37 -4.59 7.84 0.21
CA GLY A 37 -3.95 9.00 -0.42
C GLY A 37 -2.84 8.62 -1.40
N ILE A 38 -2.64 7.32 -1.68
CA ILE A 38 -1.69 6.86 -2.70
C ILE A 38 -2.27 7.18 -4.09
N ILE A 39 -1.48 7.84 -4.94
CA ILE A 39 -1.92 8.21 -6.29
C ILE A 39 -1.34 7.27 -7.37
N PRO A 40 -1.98 7.17 -8.56
CA PRO A 40 -1.41 6.44 -9.68
C PRO A 40 0.01 6.93 -10.02
N PHE A 41 0.89 6.00 -10.36
CA PHE A 41 2.32 6.19 -10.63
C PHE A 41 3.18 6.57 -9.42
N GLU A 42 2.62 6.63 -8.22
CA GLU A 42 3.39 6.82 -7.00
C GLU A 42 4.23 5.58 -6.69
N GLN A 43 5.49 5.81 -6.29
CA GLN A 43 6.38 4.75 -5.85
C GLN A 43 5.83 4.12 -4.56
N VAL A 44 5.73 2.80 -4.56
CA VAL A 44 5.31 2.02 -3.39
C VAL A 44 6.34 0.93 -3.07
N HIS A 45 6.53 0.73 -1.77
CA HIS A 45 7.19 -0.44 -1.22
C HIS A 45 6.14 -1.49 -0.91
N VAL A 46 6.29 -2.67 -1.48
CA VAL A 46 5.43 -3.82 -1.22
C VAL A 46 6.22 -4.84 -0.43
N VAL A 47 5.63 -5.30 0.66
CA VAL A 47 6.20 -6.37 1.48
C VAL A 47 5.19 -7.49 1.57
N ASN A 48 5.63 -8.70 1.22
CA ASN A 48 4.81 -9.90 1.28
C ASN A 48 5.08 -10.59 2.61
N VAL A 49 4.09 -10.56 3.50
CA VAL A 49 4.14 -11.12 4.86
C VAL A 49 4.22 -12.64 4.80
N THR A 50 3.59 -13.26 3.79
CA THR A 50 3.53 -14.72 3.66
C THR A 50 4.89 -15.32 3.29
N ASN A 51 5.66 -14.68 2.40
CA ASN A 51 6.92 -15.25 1.88
C ASN A 51 8.18 -14.41 2.20
N GLY A 52 8.04 -13.25 2.84
CA GLY A 52 9.14 -12.38 3.24
C GLY A 52 9.73 -11.50 2.14
N GLN A 53 9.24 -11.57 0.89
CA GLN A 53 9.72 -10.74 -0.21
C GLN A 53 9.45 -9.25 0.06
N ARG A 54 10.41 -8.41 -0.35
CA ARG A 54 10.33 -6.95 -0.22
C ARG A 54 10.81 -6.32 -1.52
N PHE A 55 10.00 -5.47 -2.11
CA PHE A 55 10.32 -4.86 -3.39
C PHE A 55 9.67 -3.48 -3.54
N THR A 56 10.14 -2.75 -4.53
CA THR A 56 9.64 -1.42 -4.87
C THR A 56 9.07 -1.44 -6.28
N THR A 57 7.92 -0.81 -6.47
CA THR A 57 7.27 -0.64 -7.76
C THR A 57 6.44 0.66 -7.74
N TYR A 58 5.49 0.84 -8.65
CA TYR A 58 4.53 1.93 -8.63
C TYR A 58 3.08 1.43 -8.67
N ALA A 59 2.17 2.22 -8.11
CA ALA A 59 0.74 1.88 -8.05
C ALA A 59 0.01 2.25 -9.35
N ILE A 60 -0.96 1.42 -9.74
CA ILE A 60 -1.97 1.73 -10.77
C ILE A 60 -3.37 1.42 -10.24
N SER A 61 -4.36 2.14 -10.75
CA SER A 61 -5.75 2.00 -10.29
C SER A 61 -6.43 0.76 -10.88
N ALA A 62 -7.13 0.01 -10.04
CA ALA A 62 -8.09 -1.03 -10.42
C ALA A 62 -9.52 -0.55 -10.13
N PRO A 63 -10.57 -1.20 -10.68
CA PRO A 63 -11.95 -0.78 -10.46
C PRO A 63 -12.29 -0.59 -8.97
N ALA A 64 -12.98 0.49 -8.64
CA ALA A 64 -13.33 0.83 -7.26
C ALA A 64 -14.21 -0.25 -6.61
N ASN A 65 -13.91 -0.58 -5.35
CA ASN A 65 -14.60 -1.60 -4.54
C ASN A 65 -14.51 -3.03 -5.11
N SER A 66 -13.56 -3.31 -5.99
CA SER A 66 -13.29 -4.66 -6.50
C SER A 66 -12.53 -5.54 -5.50
N GLY A 67 -11.86 -4.94 -4.52
CA GLY A 67 -10.88 -5.59 -3.67
C GLY A 67 -9.60 -5.99 -4.40
N ALA A 68 -9.38 -5.53 -5.64
CA ALA A 68 -8.24 -5.94 -6.44
C ALA A 68 -6.92 -5.46 -5.83
N ILE A 69 -5.98 -6.40 -5.67
CA ILE A 69 -4.58 -6.17 -5.36
C ILE A 69 -3.79 -7.12 -6.25
N GLU A 70 -3.14 -6.63 -7.30
CA GLU A 70 -2.55 -7.49 -8.33
C GLU A 70 -1.10 -7.16 -8.60
N LEU A 71 -0.23 -8.18 -8.55
CA LEU A 71 1.17 -8.02 -8.93
C LEU A 71 1.36 -8.26 -10.43
N ASN A 72 1.88 -7.25 -11.13
CA ASN A 72 2.03 -7.30 -12.58
C ASN A 72 3.48 -7.42 -13.04
N GLY A 73 3.69 -8.00 -14.22
CA GLY A 73 4.98 -8.14 -14.85
C GLY A 73 5.98 -8.87 -13.96
N ALA A 74 7.20 -8.35 -13.83
CA ALA A 74 8.22 -8.97 -13.00
C ALA A 74 7.79 -9.17 -11.53
N ALA A 75 6.94 -8.29 -10.99
CA ALA A 75 6.43 -8.40 -9.61
C ALA A 75 5.52 -9.63 -9.42
N ALA A 76 4.90 -10.14 -10.48
CA ALA A 76 4.07 -11.35 -10.42
C ALA A 76 4.84 -12.60 -9.94
N ARG A 77 6.18 -12.59 -10.00
CA ARG A 77 7.03 -13.67 -9.46
C ARG A 77 7.26 -13.59 -7.95
N LEU A 78 6.86 -12.49 -7.31
CA LEU A 78 7.16 -12.18 -5.91
C LEU A 78 6.01 -12.50 -4.95
N GLY A 79 4.92 -13.07 -5.47
CA GLY A 79 3.78 -13.52 -4.68
C GLY A 79 2.81 -14.34 -5.50
N ILE A 80 1.91 -15.03 -4.80
CA ILE A 80 0.81 -15.80 -5.38
C ILE A 80 -0.53 -15.34 -4.80
N SER A 81 -1.63 -15.57 -5.53
CA SER A 81 -2.97 -15.25 -5.02
C SER A 81 -3.18 -15.88 -3.63
N GLY A 82 -3.73 -15.09 -2.70
CA GLY A 82 -3.90 -15.46 -1.29
C GLY A 82 -2.81 -14.95 -0.34
N ASP A 83 -1.63 -14.55 -0.86
CA ASP A 83 -0.57 -13.98 -0.01
C ASP A 83 -1.02 -12.68 0.67
N ARG A 84 -0.50 -12.42 1.88
CA ARG A 84 -0.79 -11.20 2.62
C ARG A 84 0.29 -10.17 2.37
N LEU A 85 -0.11 -8.99 1.90
CA LEU A 85 0.77 -7.89 1.54
C LEU A 85 0.57 -6.69 2.46
N ILE A 86 1.61 -5.88 2.58
CA ILE A 86 1.53 -4.51 3.07
C ILE A 86 2.14 -3.61 2.00
N ILE A 87 1.41 -2.57 1.62
CA ILE A 87 1.81 -1.62 0.58
C ILE A 87 2.02 -0.27 1.26
N MET A 88 3.17 0.37 1.03
CA MET A 88 3.56 1.62 1.69
C MET A 88 4.07 2.63 0.67
N SER A 89 3.70 3.89 0.83
CA SER A 89 4.37 4.99 0.14
C SER A 89 5.08 5.90 1.14
N TYR A 90 6.04 6.68 0.64
CA TYR A 90 6.88 7.56 1.46
C TYR A 90 6.93 8.96 0.87
N GLY A 91 6.88 9.96 1.73
CA GLY A 91 7.00 11.37 1.36
C GLY A 91 8.28 11.99 1.94
N GLN A 92 8.73 13.08 1.32
CA GLN A 92 9.79 13.92 1.87
C GLN A 92 9.18 15.14 2.57
N PHE A 93 9.61 15.39 3.80
CA PHE A 93 9.04 16.45 4.65
C PHE A 93 10.14 17.31 5.26
N SER A 94 9.93 18.61 5.30
CA SER A 94 10.68 19.55 6.13
C SER A 94 10.34 19.37 7.62
N LEU A 95 11.23 19.83 8.50
CA LEU A 95 11.01 19.75 9.95
C LEU A 95 9.76 20.52 10.42
N ASP A 96 9.34 21.57 9.69
CA ASP A 96 8.14 22.32 10.02
C ASP A 96 6.87 21.57 9.66
N GLU A 97 6.83 20.90 8.50
CA GLU A 97 5.70 20.04 8.11
C GLU A 97 5.51 18.89 9.11
N LEU A 98 6.60 18.39 9.72
CA LEU A 98 6.53 17.28 10.69
C LEU A 98 5.72 17.60 11.95
N LYS A 99 5.58 18.88 12.32
CA LYS A 99 4.91 19.30 13.56
C LYS A 99 3.42 18.92 13.59
N SER A 100 2.81 18.79 12.42
CA SER A 100 1.40 18.43 12.25
C SER A 100 1.22 17.21 11.34
N TYR A 101 2.28 16.45 11.14
CA TYR A 101 2.30 15.35 10.19
C TYR A 101 1.97 14.01 10.87
N SER A 102 1.04 13.29 10.26
CA SER A 102 0.77 11.88 10.58
C SER A 102 0.62 11.07 9.30
N PRO A 103 1.18 9.85 9.21
CA PRO A 103 0.86 8.90 8.15
C PRO A 103 -0.63 8.51 8.13
N THR A 104 -1.12 8.11 6.95
CA THR A 104 -2.42 7.44 6.80
C THR A 104 -2.24 5.93 6.81
N VAL A 105 -3.00 5.21 7.64
CA VAL A 105 -3.01 3.74 7.64
C VAL A 105 -4.41 3.24 7.32
N VAL A 106 -4.55 2.60 6.17
CA VAL A 106 -5.76 1.90 5.74
C VAL A 106 -5.63 0.44 6.16
N ILE A 107 -6.58 -0.03 6.97
CA ILE A 107 -6.68 -1.43 7.41
C ILE A 107 -7.83 -2.06 6.63
N VAL A 108 -7.59 -3.24 6.07
CA VAL A 108 -8.60 -3.98 5.30
C VAL A 108 -8.87 -5.36 5.90
N ASP A 109 -10.02 -5.92 5.56
CA ASP A 109 -10.36 -7.31 5.87
C ASP A 109 -9.71 -8.31 4.89
N GLU A 110 -10.08 -9.59 4.99
CA GLU A 110 -9.57 -10.65 4.12
C GLU A 110 -9.99 -10.52 2.66
N GLN A 111 -11.09 -9.80 2.40
CA GLN A 111 -11.62 -9.52 1.06
C GLN A 111 -11.19 -8.13 0.55
N ASN A 112 -10.17 -7.53 1.18
CA ASN A 112 -9.65 -6.20 0.86
C ASN A 112 -10.67 -5.07 0.99
N ARG A 113 -11.73 -5.26 1.78
CA ARG A 113 -12.68 -4.18 2.06
C ARG A 113 -12.14 -3.33 3.19
N LEU A 114 -12.41 -2.03 3.11
CA LEU A 114 -12.01 -1.08 4.14
C LEU A 114 -12.61 -1.50 5.49
N SER A 115 -11.75 -1.76 6.47
CA SER A 115 -12.13 -1.97 7.86
C SER A 115 -11.99 -0.67 8.66
N GLU A 116 -10.87 0.03 8.51
CA GLU A 116 -10.55 1.21 9.31
C GLU A 116 -9.54 2.12 8.60
N VAL A 117 -9.60 3.42 8.84
CA VAL A 117 -8.54 4.36 8.50
C VAL A 117 -8.03 5.01 9.78
N ARG A 118 -6.74 4.88 10.07
CA ARG A 118 -6.09 5.47 11.25
C ARG A 118 -5.05 6.51 10.86
N ARG A 119 -4.81 7.43 11.79
CA ARG A 119 -3.66 8.34 11.79
C ARG A 119 -2.72 7.86 12.90
N TYR A 120 -1.42 7.93 12.68
CA TYR A 120 -0.41 7.33 13.58
C TYR A 120 -0.35 7.98 14.96
N ASP A 121 -0.85 9.21 15.11
CA ASP A 121 -1.07 9.87 16.40
C ASP A 121 -1.90 8.96 17.35
N ASP A 122 -2.83 8.18 16.78
CA ASP A 122 -3.70 7.23 17.49
C ASP A 122 -3.04 5.87 17.79
N LEU A 123 -1.90 5.56 17.15
CA LEU A 123 -1.23 4.24 17.22
C LEU A 123 -0.08 4.20 18.22
N LEU A 124 0.60 5.33 18.44
CA LEU A 124 1.68 5.44 19.45
C LEU A 124 1.15 5.65 20.87
N SER A 125 -0.11 6.08 21.01
CA SER A 125 -0.79 6.27 22.29
C SER A 125 -1.30 4.95 22.91
N GLN A 126 -1.12 3.82 22.22
CA GLN A 126 -1.50 2.47 22.66
C GLN A 126 -0.31 1.65 23.19
N TYR A 127 0.87 2.26 23.31
CA TYR A 127 2.09 1.71 23.91
C TYR A 127 2.70 2.69 24.90
#